data_AF-A0A8T5TF48-F1
#
_entry.id   AF-A0A8T5TF48-F1
#
_cell.length_a   1.000
_cell.length_b   1.000
_cell.length_c   1.000
_cell.angle_alpha   90.00
_cell.angle_beta   90.00
_cell.angle_gamma   90.00
#
_symmetry.space_group_name_H-M   'P 1'
#
loop_
_entity.id
_entity.type
_entity.pdbx_description
1 polymer ?
#
loop_
_entity_poly.entity_id
_entity_poly.type
_entity_poly.pdbx_seq_one_letter_code
_entity_poly.pdbx_strand_id
1 'polypeptide(L)'
;MMNQFIAIFLIIVGLLMIGLWTFFLVKRGENPELIQEFKETPYQIKLHLVAEYTTAVLSIISGLFILLGFSQFWLLTPISLGMVLFASFQALISYAVEGEKDFIIILVIITSLTIFSIILEISMGITGNIQGSTLLSETLWIWVVVSISLGMTLYIIIQTIGYELHFGKGKYFDRYISLIFVLLFLLITIIVLILYLP
;
A
#
# COMPACT_ATOMS: atom_id res chain seq x y z
N MET A 1 -15.20 -14.33 11.01
CA MET A 1 -13.79 -14.70 11.32
C MET A 1 -12.82 -14.15 10.28
N MET A 2 -13.01 -14.38 8.98
CA MET A 2 -12.03 -13.95 7.97
C MET A 2 -11.88 -12.41 7.88
N ASN A 3 -12.96 -11.62 8.00
CA ASN A 3 -12.87 -10.15 8.04
C ASN A 3 -12.11 -9.64 9.27
N GLN A 4 -12.21 -10.35 10.40
CA GLN A 4 -11.50 -9.99 11.63
C GLN A 4 -9.99 -10.17 11.47
N PHE A 5 -9.56 -11.17 10.70
CA PHE A 5 -8.15 -11.35 10.37
C PHE A 5 -7.60 -10.16 9.58
N ILE A 6 -8.26 -9.76 8.48
CA ILE A 6 -7.85 -8.60 7.67
C ILE A 6 -7.81 -7.34 8.52
N ALA A 7 -8.81 -7.15 9.39
CA ALA A 7 -8.90 -5.98 10.25
C ALA A 7 -7.75 -5.90 11.26
N ILE A 8 -7.48 -6.99 11.97
CA ILE A 8 -6.38 -7.08 12.94
C ILE A 8 -5.04 -6.90 12.23
N PHE A 9 -4.86 -7.54 11.08
CA PHE A 9 -3.67 -7.39 10.25
C PHE A 9 -3.39 -5.93 9.88
N LEU A 10 -4.39 -5.23 9.32
CA LEU A 10 -4.24 -3.83 8.92
C LEU A 10 -3.95 -2.90 10.10
N ILE A 11 -4.59 -3.11 11.25
CA ILE A 11 -4.31 -2.34 12.47
C ILE A 11 -2.86 -2.57 12.92
N ILE A 12 -2.43 -3.83 13.01
CA ILE A 12 -1.06 -4.16 13.44
C ILE A 12 -0.04 -3.56 12.47
N VAL A 13 -0.21 -3.73 11.16
CA VAL A 13 0.71 -3.18 10.16
C VAL A 13 0.76 -1.65 10.26
N GLY A 14 -0.38 -0.97 10.35
CA GLY A 14 -0.40 0.49 10.48
C GLY A 14 0.29 0.98 11.75
N LEU A 15 0.07 0.31 12.89
CA LEU A 15 0.76 0.65 14.14
C LEU A 15 2.28 0.40 14.05
N LEU A 16 2.70 -0.71 13.42
CA LEU A 16 4.11 -1.01 13.20
C LEU A 16 4.78 0.01 12.27
N MET A 17 4.11 0.43 11.20
CA MET A 17 4.61 1.49 10.29
C MET A 17 4.82 2.80 11.03
N ILE A 18 3.82 3.26 11.80
CA ILE A 18 3.96 4.47 12.63
C ILE A 18 5.11 4.32 13.63
N GLY A 19 5.18 3.18 14.31
CA GLY A 19 6.23 2.90 15.29
C GLY A 19 7.63 2.93 14.69
N LEU A 20 7.85 2.24 13.57
CA LEU A 20 9.13 2.15 12.86
C LEU A 20 9.59 3.54 12.40
N TRP A 21 8.72 4.30 11.73
CA TRP A 21 9.08 5.63 11.23
C TRP A 21 9.27 6.65 12.35
N THR A 22 8.46 6.59 13.40
CA THR A 22 8.67 7.43 14.59
C THR A 22 10.02 7.11 15.24
N PHE A 23 10.37 5.82 15.36
CA PHE A 23 11.66 5.40 15.89
C PHE A 23 12.83 5.95 15.06
N PHE A 24 12.79 5.83 13.73
CA PHE A 24 13.82 6.39 12.86
C PHE A 24 13.92 7.91 12.94
N LEU A 25 12.78 8.61 13.03
CA LEU A 25 12.76 10.07 13.19
C LEU A 25 13.37 10.52 14.52
N VAL A 26 13.13 9.81 15.61
CA VAL A 26 13.73 10.09 16.91
C VAL A 26 15.23 9.77 16.89
N LYS A 27 15.62 8.63 16.32
CA LYS A 27 17.02 8.19 16.21
C LYS A 27 17.85 8.96 15.19
N ARG A 28 17.22 9.75 14.32
CA ARG A 28 17.90 10.61 13.36
C ARG A 28 18.97 11.51 14.01
N GLY A 29 18.73 12.02 15.22
CA GLY A 29 19.70 12.87 15.92
C GLY A 29 21.01 12.16 16.29
N GLU A 30 21.03 10.83 16.29
CA GLU A 30 22.16 10.00 16.70
C GLU A 30 22.97 9.44 15.52
N ASN A 31 22.43 9.45 14.29
CA ASN A 31 23.09 8.91 13.10
C ASN A 31 23.51 10.04 12.12
N PRO A 32 24.82 10.36 12.02
CA PRO A 32 25.33 11.40 11.12
C PRO A 32 24.96 11.20 9.65
N GLU A 33 24.84 9.95 9.19
CA GLU A 33 24.50 9.61 7.80
C GLU A 33 23.06 9.99 7.48
N LEU A 34 22.10 9.63 8.36
CA LEU A 34 20.70 10.04 8.21
C LEU A 34 20.53 11.57 8.29
N ILE A 35 21.32 12.25 9.12
CA ILE A 35 21.29 13.72 9.16
C ILE A 35 21.71 14.31 7.81
N GLN A 36 22.77 13.76 7.21
CA GLN A 36 23.29 14.20 5.93
C GLN A 36 22.27 13.92 4.81
N GLU A 37 21.70 12.72 4.76
CA GLU A 37 20.71 12.35 3.75
C GLU A 37 19.49 13.29 3.77
N PHE A 38 18.94 13.56 4.96
CA PHE A 38 17.82 14.51 5.09
C PHE A 38 18.17 15.95 4.69
N LYS A 39 19.45 16.34 4.73
CA LYS A 39 19.88 17.66 4.23
C LYS A 39 19.99 17.67 2.72
N GLU A 40 20.43 16.57 2.13
CA GLU A 40 20.61 16.43 0.69
C GLU A 40 19.27 16.25 -0.03
N THR A 41 18.38 15.37 0.47
CA THR A 41 17.12 14.98 -0.21
C THR A 41 15.85 15.27 0.62
N PRO A 42 15.67 16.48 1.18
CA PRO A 42 14.63 16.76 2.20
C PRO A 42 13.20 16.52 1.71
N TYR A 43 12.91 16.77 0.43
CA TYR A 43 11.56 16.60 -0.13
C TYR A 43 11.23 15.13 -0.40
N GLN A 44 12.20 14.35 -0.86
CA GLN A 44 12.03 12.91 -1.08
C GLN A 44 11.65 12.21 0.22
N ILE A 45 12.41 12.47 1.29
CA ILE A 45 12.16 11.84 2.59
C ILE A 45 10.85 12.32 3.21
N LYS A 46 10.52 13.62 3.11
CA LYS A 46 9.24 14.13 3.60
C LYS A 46 8.05 13.47 2.90
N LEU A 47 8.08 13.38 1.58
CA LEU A 47 6.97 12.80 0.82
C LEU A 47 6.91 11.27 0.97
N HIS A 48 8.06 10.62 1.12
CA HIS A 48 8.13 9.22 1.52
C HIS A 48 7.42 8.98 2.86
N LEU A 49 7.75 9.77 3.89
CA LEU A 49 7.07 9.70 5.19
C LEU A 49 5.57 9.99 5.08
N VAL A 50 5.15 10.95 4.23
CA VAL A 50 3.73 11.23 3.99
C VAL A 50 3.02 10.02 3.41
N ALA A 51 3.60 9.32 2.43
CA ALA A 51 3.04 8.09 1.88
C ALA A 51 2.89 7.03 2.97
N GLU A 52 3.96 6.77 3.73
CA GLU A 52 4.01 5.77 4.79
C GLU A 52 2.98 6.04 5.91
N TYR A 53 2.90 7.28 6.41
CA TYR A 53 1.90 7.67 7.42
C TYR A 53 0.47 7.62 6.87
N THR A 54 0.27 8.00 5.60
CA THR A 54 -1.05 7.90 4.96
C THR A 54 -1.50 6.45 4.87
N THR A 55 -0.62 5.55 4.43
CA THR A 55 -0.87 4.10 4.40
C THR A 55 -1.18 3.56 5.78
N ALA A 56 -0.42 3.95 6.80
CA ALA A 56 -0.62 3.50 8.16
C ALA A 56 -1.97 3.95 8.74
N VAL A 57 -2.32 5.23 8.58
CA VAL A 57 -3.60 5.79 9.05
C VAL A 57 -4.78 5.12 8.35
N LEU A 58 -4.72 4.97 7.02
CA LEU A 58 -5.77 4.30 6.25
C LEU A 58 -5.92 2.83 6.67
N SER A 59 -4.83 2.14 6.98
CA SER A 59 -4.86 0.74 7.46
C SER A 59 -5.54 0.63 8.81
N ILE A 60 -5.20 1.51 9.75
CA ILE A 60 -5.83 1.54 11.07
C ILE A 60 -7.32 1.85 10.95
N ILE A 61 -7.70 2.89 10.20
CA ILE A 61 -9.11 3.28 10.02
C ILE A 61 -9.89 2.16 9.35
N SER A 62 -9.35 1.55 8.28
CA SER A 62 -9.99 0.42 7.59
C SER A 62 -10.21 -0.76 8.54
N GLY A 63 -9.19 -1.18 9.29
CA GLY A 63 -9.34 -2.27 10.24
C GLY A 63 -10.35 -1.96 11.36
N LEU A 64 -10.35 -0.73 11.89
CA LEU A 64 -11.35 -0.31 12.88
C LEU A 64 -12.76 -0.34 12.29
N PHE A 65 -12.97 0.12 11.07
CA PHE A 65 -14.29 0.09 10.41
C PHE A 65 -14.79 -1.34 10.20
N ILE A 66 -13.91 -2.28 9.84
CA ILE A 66 -14.28 -3.69 9.73
C ILE A 66 -14.68 -4.25 11.11
N LEU A 67 -13.92 -3.97 12.17
CA LEU A 67 -14.23 -4.47 13.52
C LEU A 67 -15.52 -3.88 14.09
N LEU A 68 -15.83 -2.63 13.74
CA LEU A 68 -17.05 -1.93 14.17
C LEU A 68 -18.27 -2.26 13.29
N GLY A 69 -18.09 -3.05 12.22
CA GLY A 69 -19.18 -3.47 11.34
C GLY A 69 -19.70 -2.36 10.42
N PHE A 70 -18.91 -1.32 10.13
CA PHE A 70 -19.30 -0.24 9.24
C PHE A 70 -19.14 -0.67 7.76
N SER A 71 -20.20 -1.22 7.17
CA SER A 71 -20.25 -1.67 5.77
C SER A 71 -20.12 -0.55 4.73
N GLN A 72 -20.32 0.71 5.13
CA GLN A 72 -20.29 1.88 4.25
C GLN A 72 -18.89 2.17 3.68
N PHE A 73 -17.82 1.63 4.29
CA PHE A 73 -16.44 1.90 3.92
C PHE A 73 -15.77 0.73 3.20
N TRP A 74 -16.55 -0.04 2.45
CA TRP A 74 -16.09 -1.23 1.74
C TRP A 74 -14.98 -0.97 0.72
N LEU A 75 -14.85 0.25 0.18
CA LEU A 75 -13.74 0.64 -0.71
C LEU A 75 -12.43 0.94 0.04
N LEU A 76 -12.50 1.29 1.32
CA LEU A 76 -11.33 1.73 2.08
C LEU A 76 -10.33 0.59 2.31
N THR A 77 -10.84 -0.61 2.58
CA THR A 77 -10.04 -1.83 2.80
C THR A 77 -9.18 -2.20 1.60
N PRO A 78 -9.73 -2.37 0.37
CA PRO A 78 -8.91 -2.68 -0.79
C PRO A 78 -7.92 -1.56 -1.15
N ILE A 79 -8.28 -0.28 -0.98
CA ILE A 79 -7.34 0.84 -1.15
C ILE A 79 -6.15 0.70 -0.19
N SER A 80 -6.44 0.45 1.10
CA SER A 80 -5.40 0.32 2.11
C SER A 80 -4.50 -0.88 1.86
N LEU A 81 -5.06 -2.04 1.49
CA LEU A 81 -4.31 -3.23 1.12
C LEU A 81 -3.42 -2.99 -0.11
N GLY A 82 -3.91 -2.24 -1.10
CA GLY A 82 -3.11 -1.84 -2.25
C GLY A 82 -1.91 -0.97 -1.86
N MET A 83 -2.11 0.02 -0.99
CA MET A 83 -1.00 0.84 -0.48
C MET A 83 0.02 0.01 0.30
N VAL A 84 -0.42 -0.86 1.21
CA VAL A 84 0.46 -1.75 1.98
C VAL A 84 1.24 -2.69 1.06
N LEU A 85 0.59 -3.27 0.05
CA LEU A 85 1.23 -4.18 -0.89
C LEU A 85 2.38 -3.49 -1.63
N PHE A 86 2.13 -2.28 -2.14
CA PHE A 86 3.17 -1.56 -2.86
C PHE A 86 4.31 -1.13 -1.93
N ALA A 87 3.99 -0.59 -0.75
CA ALA A 87 4.98 -0.19 0.24
C ALA A 87 5.89 -1.35 0.64
N SER A 88 5.32 -2.51 1.00
CA SER A 88 6.09 -3.67 1.45
C SER A 88 6.90 -4.29 0.31
N PHE A 89 6.37 -4.32 -0.91
CA PHE A 89 7.08 -4.84 -2.08
C PHE A 89 8.24 -3.95 -2.51
N GLN A 90 8.04 -2.63 -2.52
CA GLN A 90 9.10 -1.67 -2.82
C GLN A 90 10.23 -1.78 -1.78
N ALA A 91 9.89 -1.79 -0.49
CA ALA A 91 10.86 -1.95 0.58
C ALA A 91 11.61 -3.28 0.45
N LEU A 92 10.92 -4.37 0.12
CA LEU A 92 11.52 -5.70 -0.07
C LEU A 92 12.61 -5.67 -1.14
N ILE A 93 12.37 -5.02 -2.27
CA ILE A 93 13.35 -4.89 -3.35
C ILE A 93 14.56 -4.07 -2.88
N SER A 94 14.35 -2.94 -2.20
CA SER A 94 15.45 -2.10 -1.70
C SER A 94 16.38 -2.87 -0.75
N TYR A 95 15.81 -3.50 0.27
CA TYR A 95 16.60 -4.27 1.24
C TYR A 95 17.24 -5.52 0.64
N ALA A 96 16.62 -6.12 -0.39
CA ALA A 96 17.23 -7.23 -1.14
C ALA A 96 18.48 -6.79 -1.91
N VAL A 97 18.48 -5.57 -2.47
CA VAL A 97 19.67 -5.00 -3.13
C VAL A 97 20.77 -4.67 -2.13
N GLU A 98 20.40 -4.19 -0.94
CA GLU A 98 21.34 -3.85 0.14
C GLU A 98 21.88 -5.08 0.89
N GLY A 99 21.19 -6.22 0.81
CA GLY A 99 21.60 -7.48 1.44
C GLY A 99 21.18 -7.61 2.92
N GLU A 100 20.24 -6.79 3.37
CA GLU A 100 19.77 -6.71 4.76
C GLU A 100 18.77 -7.83 5.10
N LYS A 101 19.30 -9.01 5.40
CA LYS A 101 18.53 -10.26 5.55
C LYS A 101 17.37 -10.17 6.54
N ASP A 102 17.53 -9.48 7.66
CA ASP A 102 16.52 -9.41 8.71
C ASP A 102 15.27 -8.66 8.24
N PHE A 103 15.47 -7.54 7.52
CA PHE A 103 14.37 -6.77 6.92
C PHE A 103 13.69 -7.55 5.79
N ILE A 104 14.46 -8.24 4.94
CA ILE A 104 13.92 -9.07 3.85
C ILE A 104 12.93 -10.10 4.39
N ILE A 105 13.27 -10.81 5.47
CA ILE A 105 12.39 -11.84 6.05
C ILE A 105 11.06 -11.24 6.50
N ILE A 106 11.10 -10.15 7.27
CA ILE A 106 9.89 -9.46 7.75
C ILE A 106 9.04 -8.96 6.58
N LEU A 107 9.66 -8.38 5.55
CA LEU A 107 8.95 -7.82 4.40
C LEU A 107 8.34 -8.90 3.51
N VAL A 108 8.97 -10.07 3.38
CA VAL A 108 8.37 -11.24 2.71
C VAL A 108 7.13 -11.70 3.47
N ILE A 109 7.17 -11.75 4.80
CA ILE A 109 6.02 -12.13 5.63
C ILE A 109 4.88 -11.12 5.45
N ILE A 110 5.16 -9.82 5.61
CA ILE A 110 4.15 -8.77 5.44
C ILE A 110 3.56 -8.80 4.03
N THR A 111 4.39 -8.87 2.99
CA THR A 111 3.93 -8.90 1.59
C THR A 111 3.04 -10.12 1.34
N SER A 112 3.44 -11.29 1.85
CA SER A 112 2.67 -12.53 1.69
C SER A 112 1.33 -12.48 2.42
N LEU A 113 1.28 -11.93 3.64
CA LEU A 113 0.05 -11.72 4.40
C LEU A 113 -0.86 -10.68 3.73
N THR A 114 -0.30 -9.64 3.09
CA THR A 114 -1.08 -8.67 2.31
C THR A 114 -1.70 -9.33 1.08
N ILE A 115 -0.93 -10.11 0.31
CA ILE A 115 -1.45 -10.85 -0.86
C ILE A 115 -2.56 -11.82 -0.41
N PHE A 116 -2.33 -12.55 0.68
CA PHE A 116 -3.35 -13.44 1.23
C PHE A 116 -4.63 -12.67 1.62
N SER A 117 -4.49 -11.52 2.28
CA SER A 117 -5.63 -10.66 2.66
C SER A 117 -6.40 -10.14 1.43
N ILE A 118 -5.69 -9.78 0.35
CA ILE A 118 -6.30 -9.39 -0.92
C ILE A 118 -7.09 -10.54 -1.54
N ILE A 119 -6.52 -11.75 -1.57
CA ILE A 119 -7.22 -12.94 -2.10
C ILE A 119 -8.48 -13.23 -1.28
N LEU A 120 -8.40 -13.09 0.05
CA LEU A 120 -9.55 -13.26 0.93
C LEU A 120 -10.63 -12.21 0.65
N GLU A 121 -10.26 -10.93 0.51
CA GLU A 121 -11.19 -9.84 0.21
C GLU A 121 -11.90 -10.05 -1.13
N ILE A 122 -11.16 -10.41 -2.18
CA ILE A 122 -11.74 -10.73 -3.50
C ILE A 122 -12.69 -11.92 -3.39
N SER A 123 -12.28 -12.98 -2.69
CA SER A 123 -13.10 -14.19 -2.50
C SER A 123 -14.40 -13.90 -1.74
N MET A 124 -14.36 -13.00 -0.76
CA MET A 124 -15.54 -12.52 -0.04
C MET A 124 -16.42 -11.63 -0.90
N GLY A 125 -15.85 -10.76 -1.73
CA GLY A 125 -16.62 -9.98 -2.70
C GLY A 125 -17.39 -10.87 -3.68
N ILE A 126 -16.79 -11.98 -4.10
CA ILE A 126 -17.45 -12.97 -4.99
C ILE A 126 -18.54 -13.75 -4.26
N THR A 127 -18.30 -14.15 -3.01
CA THR A 127 -19.23 -14.99 -2.22
C THR A 127 -20.28 -14.18 -1.45
N GLY A 128 -20.10 -12.86 -1.38
CA GLY A 128 -20.96 -11.89 -0.72
C GLY A 128 -22.32 -11.77 -1.39
N ASN A 129 -23.16 -12.76 -1.13
CA ASN A 129 -24.58 -12.78 -1.39
C ASN A 129 -25.25 -11.73 -0.50
N ILE A 130 -25.21 -10.47 -0.94
CA ILE A 130 -26.11 -9.43 -0.44
C ILE A 130 -27.52 -9.93 -0.79
N GLN A 131 -28.23 -10.37 0.24
CA GLN A 131 -29.64 -10.75 0.18
C GLN A 131 -30.44 -9.63 -0.52
N GLY A 132 -30.68 -9.75 -1.83
CA GLY A 132 -31.60 -8.88 -2.55
C GLY A 132 -31.20 -8.42 -3.96
N SER A 133 -29.93 -8.50 -4.39
CA SER A 133 -29.56 -8.05 -5.74
C SER A 133 -28.38 -8.81 -6.34
N THR A 134 -28.68 -9.81 -7.18
CA THR A 134 -27.70 -10.60 -7.94
C THR A 134 -26.82 -9.76 -8.87
N LEU A 135 -27.27 -8.57 -9.27
CA LEU A 135 -26.51 -7.68 -10.16
C LEU A 135 -25.29 -7.00 -9.49
N LEU A 136 -25.30 -6.84 -8.16
CA LEU A 136 -24.21 -6.17 -7.44
C LEU A 136 -23.02 -7.11 -7.19
N SER A 137 -23.21 -8.44 -7.17
CA SER A 137 -22.11 -9.37 -6.89
C SER A 137 -21.16 -9.55 -8.08
N GLU A 138 -21.67 -9.50 -9.32
CA GLU A 138 -20.84 -9.70 -10.52
C GLU A 138 -19.86 -8.54 -10.76
N THR A 139 -20.16 -7.35 -10.25
CA THR A 139 -19.30 -6.16 -10.42
C THR A 139 -18.48 -5.83 -9.18
N LEU A 140 -18.77 -6.41 -8.01
CA LEU A 140 -18.09 -6.06 -6.76
C LEU A 140 -16.59 -6.39 -6.78
N TRP A 141 -16.20 -7.54 -7.32
CA TRP A 141 -14.78 -7.92 -7.42
C TRP A 141 -13.99 -6.96 -8.33
N ILE A 142 -14.63 -6.39 -9.36
CA ILE A 142 -14.03 -5.37 -10.22
C ILE A 142 -13.70 -4.14 -9.39
N TRP A 143 -14.64 -3.67 -8.56
CA TRP A 143 -14.42 -2.54 -7.68
C TRP A 143 -13.33 -2.81 -6.64
N VAL A 144 -13.20 -4.04 -6.13
CA VAL A 144 -12.09 -4.44 -5.26
C VAL A 144 -10.76 -4.32 -5.99
N VAL A 145 -10.64 -4.86 -7.21
CA VAL A 145 -9.42 -4.79 -8.02
C VAL A 145 -9.07 -3.34 -8.37
N VAL A 146 -10.04 -2.55 -8.84
CA VAL A 146 -9.88 -1.12 -9.14
C VAL A 146 -9.39 -0.36 -7.90
N SER A 147 -9.94 -0.67 -6.72
CA SER A 147 -9.58 -0.02 -5.46
C SER A 147 -8.16 -0.38 -5.00
N ILE A 148 -7.74 -1.63 -5.16
CA ILE A 148 -6.35 -2.05 -4.90
C ILE A 148 -5.40 -1.29 -5.82
N SER A 149 -5.69 -1.25 -7.12
CA SER A 149 -4.90 -0.50 -8.11
C SER A 149 -4.84 0.99 -7.76
N LEU A 150 -5.94 1.58 -7.33
CA LEU A 150 -6.00 2.97 -6.87
C LEU A 150 -5.10 3.18 -5.65
N GLY A 151 -5.14 2.30 -4.65
CA GLY A 151 -4.26 2.35 -3.49
C GLY A 151 -2.78 2.33 -3.87
N MET A 152 -2.38 1.37 -4.72
CA MET A 152 -1.00 1.30 -5.22
C MET A 152 -0.61 2.58 -5.97
N THR A 153 -1.50 3.09 -6.83
CA THR A 153 -1.26 4.30 -7.61
C THR A 153 -1.12 5.54 -6.73
N LEU A 154 -1.96 5.69 -5.70
CA LEU A 154 -1.88 6.79 -4.74
C LEU A 154 -0.53 6.80 -4.02
N TYR A 155 -0.08 5.63 -3.56
CA TYR A 155 1.24 5.51 -2.93
C TYR A 155 2.36 5.97 -3.88
N ILE A 156 2.33 5.48 -5.14
CA ILE A 156 3.35 5.81 -6.13
C ILE A 156 3.35 7.30 -6.47
N ILE A 157 2.18 7.92 -6.62
CA ILE A 157 2.07 9.35 -6.91
C ILE A 157 2.72 10.16 -5.79
N ILE A 158 2.42 9.85 -4.53
CA ILE A 158 2.98 10.57 -3.38
C ILE A 158 4.52 10.45 -3.37
N GLN A 159 5.05 9.25 -3.57
CA GLN A 159 6.50 9.02 -3.65
C GLN A 159 7.14 9.76 -4.83
N THR A 160 6.53 9.63 -6.02
CA THR A 160 7.09 10.18 -7.28
C THR A 160 7.18 11.70 -7.23
N ILE A 161 6.17 12.38 -6.67
CA ILE A 161 6.23 13.83 -6.45
C ILE A 161 7.47 14.21 -5.63
N GLY A 162 7.88 13.37 -4.67
CA GLY A 162 9.09 13.56 -3.89
C GLY A 162 10.37 13.50 -4.71
N TYR A 163 10.43 12.58 -5.66
CA TYR A 163 11.58 12.43 -6.56
C TYR A 163 11.67 13.58 -7.60
N GLU A 164 10.54 14.00 -8.18
CA GLU A 164 10.51 15.08 -9.18
C GLU A 164 10.94 16.43 -8.60
N LEU A 165 10.59 16.70 -7.33
CA LEU A 165 10.95 17.97 -6.68
C LEU A 165 12.46 18.10 -6.35
N HIS A 166 13.24 17.01 -6.48
CA HIS A 166 14.67 16.98 -6.19
C HIS A 166 15.55 16.92 -7.45
N PHE A 167 15.09 17.48 -8.57
CA PHE A 167 15.83 17.43 -9.83
C PHE A 167 17.21 18.09 -9.75
N GLY A 168 18.22 17.23 -9.78
CA GLY A 168 19.61 17.53 -10.07
C GLY A 168 20.42 16.26 -10.37
N LYS A 169 20.41 15.25 -9.49
CA LYS A 169 21.32 14.09 -9.59
C LYS A 169 20.80 12.88 -8.81
N GLY A 170 20.03 11.97 -9.42
CA GLY A 170 19.54 10.76 -8.74
C GLY A 170 19.08 9.66 -9.70
N LYS A 171 19.40 8.40 -9.37
CA LYS A 171 19.42 7.20 -10.22
C LYS A 171 18.09 6.95 -10.96
N TYR A 172 18.16 6.91 -12.28
CA TYR A 172 17.03 6.68 -13.21
C TYR A 172 16.24 5.38 -12.98
N PHE A 173 16.83 4.37 -12.35
CA PHE A 173 16.28 3.01 -12.26
C PHE A 173 14.96 2.93 -11.47
N ASP A 174 14.88 3.58 -10.31
CA ASP A 174 13.70 3.50 -9.43
C ASP A 174 12.47 4.21 -10.04
N ARG A 175 12.71 5.24 -10.85
CA ARG A 175 11.66 6.01 -11.52
C ARG A 175 10.97 5.21 -12.62
N TYR A 176 11.74 4.49 -13.45
CA TYR A 176 11.17 3.69 -14.54
C TYR A 176 10.39 2.49 -14.02
N ILE A 177 10.89 1.80 -12.98
CA ILE A 177 10.16 0.68 -12.38
C ILE A 177 8.83 1.15 -11.79
N SER A 178 8.84 2.23 -11.02
CA SER A 178 7.61 2.78 -10.43
C SER A 178 6.59 3.18 -11.52
N LEU A 179 7.05 3.83 -12.59
CA LEU A 179 6.19 4.23 -13.70
C LEU A 179 5.64 3.03 -14.48
N ILE A 180 6.46 2.01 -14.73
CA ILE A 180 6.03 0.76 -15.40
C ILE A 180 4.96 0.06 -14.55
N PHE A 181 5.15 0.00 -13.23
CA PHE A 181 4.13 -0.58 -12.33
C PHE A 181 2.82 0.19 -12.39
N VAL A 182 2.85 1.54 -12.33
CA VAL A 182 1.62 2.37 -12.48
C VAL A 182 0.94 2.09 -13.82
N LEU A 183 1.70 2.14 -14.91
CA LEU A 183 1.15 1.97 -16.25
C LEU A 183 0.57 0.57 -16.45
N LEU A 184 1.24 -0.47 -15.94
CA LEU A 184 0.77 -1.85 -16.01
C LEU A 184 -0.52 -2.05 -15.19
N PHE A 185 -0.58 -1.49 -13.98
CA PHE A 185 -1.79 -1.56 -13.15
C PHE A 185 -2.95 -0.74 -13.72
N LEU A 186 -2.69 0.47 -14.24
CA LEU A 186 -3.70 1.26 -14.96
C LEU A 186 -4.20 0.52 -16.19
N LEU A 187 -3.31 -0.10 -16.97
CA LEU A 187 -3.68 -0.90 -18.13
C LEU A 187 -4.57 -2.08 -17.73
N ILE A 188 -4.20 -2.84 -16.69
CA ILE A 188 -5.02 -3.95 -16.16
C ILE A 188 -6.39 -3.42 -15.72
N THR A 189 -6.42 -2.29 -15.00
CA THR A 189 -7.66 -1.67 -14.52
C THR A 189 -8.54 -1.26 -15.70
N ILE A 190 -7.98 -0.63 -16.73
CA ILE A 190 -8.70 -0.23 -17.95
C ILE A 190 -9.22 -1.46 -18.69
N ILE A 191 -8.41 -2.52 -18.84
CA ILE A 191 -8.83 -3.76 -19.50
C ILE A 191 -10.01 -4.38 -18.74
N VAL A 192 -9.93 -4.47 -17.41
CA VAL A 192 -11.03 -5.00 -16.58
C VAL A 192 -12.28 -4.12 -16.73
N LEU A 193 -12.13 -2.80 -16.72
CA LEU A 193 -13.27 -1.89 -16.92
C LEU A 193 -13.90 -2.07 -18.30
N ILE A 194 -13.10 -2.17 -19.37
CA ILE A 194 -13.60 -2.35 -20.75
C ILE A 194 -14.30 -3.71 -20.93
N LEU A 195 -13.77 -4.77 -20.34
CA LEU A 195 -14.30 -6.12 -20.53
C LEU A 195 -15.61 -6.37 -19.76
N TYR A 196 -15.88 -5.58 -18.71
CA TYR A 196 -16.94 -5.89 -17.76
C TYR A 196 -17.91 -4.73 -17.44
N LEU A 197 -17.67 -3.51 -17.94
CA LEU A 197 -18.70 -2.46 -17.94
C LEU A 197 -19.52 -2.53 -19.24
N PRO A 198 -20.87 -2.60 -19.13
CA PRO A 198 -21.78 -2.62 -20.29
C PRO A 198 -21.86 -1.29 -21.03
#